data_AF-A0A352Z250-F1
#
_entry.id   AF-A0A352Z250-F1
#
_cell.length_a   1.000
_cell.length_b   1.000
_cell.length_c   1.000
_cell.angle_alpha   90.00
_cell.angle_beta   90.00
_cell.angle_gamma   90.00
#
_symmetry.space_group_name_H-M   'P 1'
#
loop_
_entity.id
_entity.type
_entity.pdbx_description
1 polymer ?
#
loop_
_entity_poly.entity_id
_entity_poly.type
_entity_poly.pdbx_seq_one_letter_code
_entity_poly.pdbx_strand_id
1 'polypeptide(L)'
;MRKTIIRAASLFLFASIFFINNASAQQLSDYRYNGKLDVLNNAIRNEIQFNGYTNHWWNDYEKWFRYGNLYKISVPDVEKKIVQNKIDIAEDMNVPGLWMQEGFIMNWLAEPCTLLDNPTPAELTGAANKGNVLVITSPVSETGKILHAGYQGNIAWKQTLKSYQFNDPALIVIDAFMLESGKKKIFVISSANRASALKVKDLLENTKKVVSSYDMHKGWFG
;
A
#
# COMPACT_ATOMS: atom_id res chain seq x y z
N MET A 1 3.21 68.67 67.91
CA MET A 1 2.86 68.28 66.52
C MET A 1 3.61 67.05 65.99
N ARG A 2 4.84 66.73 66.43
CA ARG A 2 5.61 65.58 65.91
C ARG A 2 5.02 64.19 66.26
N LYS A 3 4.38 64.03 67.43
CA LYS A 3 3.79 62.76 67.88
C LYS A 3 2.48 62.38 67.17
N THR A 4 1.72 63.36 66.67
CA THR A 4 0.48 63.12 65.91
C THR A 4 0.75 62.72 64.46
N ILE A 5 1.79 63.26 63.83
CA ILE A 5 2.22 62.89 62.47
C ILE A 5 2.74 61.45 62.43
N ILE A 6 3.51 61.02 63.43
CA ILE A 6 4.03 59.65 63.52
C ILE A 6 2.87 58.64 63.70
N ARG A 7 1.86 58.97 64.51
CA ARG A 7 0.68 58.12 64.71
C ARG A 7 -0.20 58.02 63.45
N ALA A 8 -0.37 59.11 62.71
CA ALA A 8 -1.09 59.13 61.44
C ALA A 8 -0.36 58.33 60.35
N ALA A 9 0.98 58.47 60.26
CA ALA A 9 1.80 57.72 59.32
C ALA A 9 1.78 56.20 59.62
N SER A 10 1.82 55.80 60.90
CA SER A 10 1.71 54.38 61.28
C SER A 10 0.32 53.80 60.99
N LEU A 11 -0.75 54.58 61.15
CA LEU A 11 -2.12 54.15 60.80
C LEU A 11 -2.28 54.01 59.28
N PHE A 12 -1.68 54.91 58.50
CA PHE A 12 -1.70 54.85 57.03
C PHE A 12 -0.91 53.63 56.51
N LEU A 13 0.26 53.34 57.09
CA LEU A 13 1.05 52.16 56.75
C LEU A 13 0.31 50.85 57.11
N PHE A 14 -0.36 50.81 58.26
CA PHE A 14 -1.16 49.64 58.66
C PHE A 14 -2.38 49.43 57.75
N ALA A 15 -3.08 50.50 57.37
CA ALA A 15 -4.19 50.44 56.42
C ALA A 15 -3.72 49.99 55.01
N SER A 16 -2.53 50.42 54.59
CA SER A 16 -1.94 50.02 53.30
C SER A 16 -1.64 48.52 53.24
N ILE A 17 -1.17 47.92 54.34
CA ILE A 17 -0.88 46.48 54.42
C ILE A 17 -2.18 45.65 54.30
N PHE A 18 -3.32 46.13 54.81
CA PHE A 18 -4.60 45.46 54.67
C PHE A 18 -5.16 45.47 53.23
N PHE A 19 -4.85 46.50 52.43
CA PHE A 19 -5.30 46.56 51.03
C PHE A 19 -4.46 45.72 50.06
N ILE A 20 -3.22 45.36 50.43
CA ILE A 20 -2.30 44.58 49.57
C ILE A 20 -2.53 43.07 49.70
N ASN A 21 -3.29 42.62 50.71
CA ASN A 21 -3.55 41.19 50.95
C ASN A 21 -4.70 40.58 50.13
N ASN A 22 -5.17 41.24 49.06
CA ASN A 22 -5.91 40.55 47.99
C ASN A 22 -4.97 39.76 47.07
N ALA A 23 -4.00 39.05 47.65
CA ALA A 23 -3.35 37.97 46.96
C ALA A 23 -4.39 36.84 46.89
N SER A 24 -5.16 36.79 45.81
CA SER A 24 -5.99 35.62 45.51
C SER A 24 -5.04 34.43 45.41
N ALA A 25 -4.96 33.65 46.49
CA ALA A 25 -4.37 32.32 46.43
C ALA A 25 -5.11 31.57 45.32
N GLN A 26 -4.38 31.03 44.33
CA GLN A 26 -4.98 30.26 43.24
C GLN A 26 -5.87 29.18 43.86
N GLN A 27 -7.19 29.34 43.74
CA GLN A 27 -8.11 28.37 44.29
C GLN A 27 -8.21 27.21 43.30
N LEU A 28 -8.37 25.99 43.81
CA LEU A 28 -8.50 24.83 42.94
C LEU A 28 -9.70 24.97 41.97
N SER A 29 -10.71 25.74 42.36
CA SER A 29 -11.88 26.12 41.55
C SER A 29 -11.57 27.01 40.34
N ASP A 30 -10.41 27.67 40.32
CA ASP A 30 -9.99 28.56 39.24
C ASP A 30 -9.38 27.78 38.06
N TYR A 31 -8.98 26.53 38.28
CA TYR A 31 -8.45 25.67 37.23
C TYR A 31 -9.59 25.09 36.40
N ARG A 32 -9.60 25.43 35.11
CA ARG A 32 -10.53 24.87 34.14
C ARG A 32 -9.77 24.00 33.14
N TYR A 33 -10.24 22.78 32.95
CA TYR A 33 -9.75 21.93 31.88
C TYR A 33 -10.26 22.48 30.54
N ASN A 34 -9.38 23.13 29.80
CA ASN A 34 -9.68 23.72 28.49
C ASN A 34 -9.23 22.83 27.31
N GLY A 35 -8.67 21.65 27.60
CA GLY A 35 -8.17 20.75 26.57
C GLY A 35 -9.31 19.97 25.91
N LYS A 36 -9.35 19.94 24.59
CA LYS A 36 -10.04 18.85 23.89
C LYS A 36 -9.03 17.72 23.72
N LEU A 37 -9.39 16.49 24.07
CA LEU A 37 -8.52 15.35 23.78
C LEU A 37 -8.42 15.18 22.27
N ASP A 38 -7.26 15.56 21.73
CA ASP A 38 -6.91 15.37 20.33
C ASP A 38 -5.65 14.51 20.25
N VAL A 39 -5.88 13.21 20.20
CA VAL A 39 -4.82 12.19 20.21
C VAL A 39 -4.00 12.26 18.93
N LEU A 40 -4.64 12.55 17.79
CA LEU A 40 -4.00 12.44 16.49
C LEU A 40 -3.16 13.66 16.12
N ASN A 41 -3.53 14.86 16.58
CA ASN A 41 -2.78 16.09 16.29
C ASN A 41 -1.46 16.19 17.06
N ASN A 42 -1.35 15.57 18.23
CA ASN A 42 -0.11 15.56 19.02
C ASN A 42 0.72 14.28 18.83
N ALA A 43 0.28 13.36 17.95
CA ALA A 43 0.99 12.12 17.68
C ALA A 43 2.14 12.35 16.69
N ILE A 44 3.35 11.89 17.05
CA ILE A 44 4.47 11.78 16.11
C ILE A 44 4.26 10.51 15.29
N ARG A 45 4.29 10.65 13.96
CA ARG A 45 4.08 9.54 13.01
C ARG A 45 5.37 9.26 12.25
N ASN A 46 5.78 8.00 12.21
CA ASN A 46 6.89 7.54 11.38
C ASN A 46 6.44 6.38 10.51
N GLU A 47 6.92 6.34 9.27
CA GLU A 47 6.88 5.14 8.44
C GLU A 47 8.10 4.28 8.75
N ILE A 48 7.87 3.02 9.06
CA ILE A 48 8.91 2.03 9.32
C ILE A 48 8.82 0.96 8.25
N GLN A 49 10.00 0.57 7.77
CA GLN A 49 10.15 -0.39 6.71
C GLN A 49 11.34 -1.29 7.02
N PHE A 50 11.12 -2.60 6.94
CA PHE A 50 12.15 -3.61 7.06
C PHE A 50 12.15 -4.43 5.78
N ASN A 51 13.27 -4.46 5.04
CA ASN A 51 13.44 -5.32 3.88
C ASN A 51 14.76 -6.07 4.08
N GLY A 52 14.72 -7.27 4.59
CA GLY A 52 15.96 -7.90 5.03
C GLY A 52 15.82 -9.33 5.50
N TYR A 53 16.94 -9.84 6.00
CA TYR A 53 17.05 -11.17 6.54
C TYR A 53 17.00 -11.13 8.06
N THR A 54 16.12 -11.92 8.66
CA THR A 54 16.13 -12.22 10.10
C THR A 54 16.54 -13.67 10.30
N ASN A 55 15.59 -14.59 10.11
CA ASN A 55 15.76 -16.03 9.93
C ASN A 55 15.35 -16.49 8.52
N HIS A 56 14.62 -15.64 7.79
CA HIS A 56 14.29 -15.76 6.37
C HIS A 56 14.26 -14.36 5.76
N TRP A 57 14.26 -14.29 4.42
CA TRP A 57 14.03 -13.04 3.71
C TRP A 57 12.56 -12.66 3.80
N TRP A 58 12.28 -11.43 4.21
CA TRP A 58 10.93 -10.91 4.29
C TRP A 58 10.94 -9.38 4.25
N ASN A 59 9.77 -8.81 3.95
CA ASN A 59 9.56 -7.38 3.96
C ASN A 59 8.40 -7.03 4.90
N ASP A 60 8.55 -6.00 5.72
CA ASP A 60 7.53 -5.52 6.64
C ASP A 60 7.38 -4.01 6.57
N TYR A 61 6.14 -3.54 6.70
CA TYR A 61 5.73 -2.16 6.50
C TYR A 61 4.76 -1.75 7.60
N GLU A 62 5.16 -0.73 8.37
CA GLU A 62 4.42 -0.27 9.53
C GLU A 62 4.36 1.25 9.61
N LYS A 63 3.30 1.75 10.25
CA LYS A 63 3.16 3.14 10.67
C LYS A 63 3.21 3.17 12.18
N TRP A 64 4.25 3.81 12.71
CA TRP A 64 4.43 3.98 14.16
C TRP A 64 3.85 5.31 14.62
N PHE A 65 2.99 5.24 15.62
CA PHE A 65 2.40 6.39 16.28
C PHE A 65 2.97 6.49 17.69
N ARG A 66 3.52 7.66 18.05
CA ARG A 66 3.99 7.97 19.40
C ARG A 66 3.20 9.13 19.98
N TYR A 67 2.64 8.98 21.17
CA TYR A 67 1.84 10.02 21.83
C TYR A 67 2.36 10.31 23.24
N GLY A 68 2.99 11.47 23.41
CA GLY A 68 3.88 11.73 24.54
C GLY A 68 4.96 10.63 24.64
N ASN A 69 5.88 10.73 25.58
CA ASN A 69 6.85 9.63 25.81
C ASN A 69 6.21 8.41 26.50
N LEU A 70 4.88 8.25 26.38
CA LEU A 70 4.07 7.30 27.16
C LEU A 70 3.52 6.17 26.29
N TYR A 71 3.07 6.46 25.06
CA TYR A 71 2.43 5.47 24.21
C TYR A 71 3.15 5.34 22.86
N LYS A 72 3.35 4.09 22.44
CA LYS A 72 3.83 3.74 21.11
C LYS A 72 2.95 2.62 20.55
N ILE A 73 2.35 2.87 19.39
CA ILE A 73 1.49 1.90 18.68
C ILE A 73 2.11 1.65 17.31
N SER A 74 2.24 0.39 16.94
CA SER A 74 2.56 0.00 15.57
C SER A 74 1.29 -0.45 14.86
N VAL A 75 1.03 0.09 13.67
CA VAL A 75 -0.08 -0.30 12.81
C VAL A 75 0.48 -0.75 11.47
N PRO A 76 0.09 -1.93 10.96
CA PRO A 76 0.49 -2.38 9.63
C PRO A 76 0.09 -1.38 8.54
N ASP A 77 0.99 -1.13 7.58
CA ASP A 77 0.64 -0.36 6.39
C ASP A 77 -0.07 -1.27 5.37
N VAL A 78 -1.40 -1.32 5.48
CA VAL A 78 -2.26 -2.30 4.77
C VAL A 78 -1.99 -2.30 3.26
N GLU A 79 -1.86 -1.13 2.64
CA GLU A 79 -1.66 -1.02 1.20
C GLU A 79 -0.32 -1.63 0.77
N LYS A 80 0.77 -1.26 1.44
CA LYS A 80 2.11 -1.81 1.17
C LYS A 80 2.14 -3.31 1.42
N LYS A 81 1.47 -3.80 2.48
CA LYS A 81 1.38 -5.24 2.77
C LYS A 81 0.60 -6.02 1.72
N ILE A 82 -0.52 -5.48 1.21
CA ILE A 82 -1.27 -6.13 0.13
C ILE A 82 -0.39 -6.27 -1.11
N VAL A 83 0.35 -5.22 -1.47
CA VAL A 83 1.23 -5.27 -2.63
C VAL A 83 2.42 -6.20 -2.40
N GLN A 84 3.04 -6.18 -1.22
CA GLN A 84 4.10 -7.13 -0.87
C GLN A 84 3.61 -8.57 -0.96
N ASN A 85 2.41 -8.87 -0.45
CA ASN A 85 1.83 -10.22 -0.57
C ASN A 85 1.68 -10.64 -2.04
N LYS A 86 1.37 -9.72 -2.96
CA LYS A 86 1.32 -10.05 -4.40
C LYS A 86 2.70 -10.48 -4.93
N ILE A 87 3.77 -9.86 -4.45
CA ILE A 87 5.17 -10.18 -4.80
C ILE A 87 5.57 -11.53 -4.19
N ASP A 88 5.26 -11.74 -2.91
CA ASP A 88 5.60 -12.99 -2.20
C ASP A 88 4.89 -14.19 -2.84
N ILE A 89 3.59 -14.05 -3.19
CA ILE A 89 2.85 -15.10 -3.91
C ILE A 89 3.48 -15.38 -5.29
N ALA A 90 3.93 -14.35 -6.01
CA ALA A 90 4.61 -14.53 -7.28
C ALA A 90 5.93 -15.31 -7.13
N GLU A 91 6.68 -15.05 -6.06
CA GLU A 91 7.89 -15.79 -5.69
C GLU A 91 7.57 -17.26 -5.36
N ASP A 92 6.55 -17.52 -4.54
CA ASP A 92 6.07 -18.87 -4.19
C ASP A 92 5.62 -19.66 -5.44
N MET A 93 5.03 -18.97 -6.43
CA MET A 93 4.67 -19.53 -7.74
C MET A 93 5.89 -19.74 -8.66
N ASN A 94 7.10 -19.49 -8.18
CA ASN A 94 8.35 -19.52 -8.93
C ASN A 94 8.37 -18.57 -10.15
N VAL A 95 7.66 -17.45 -10.06
CA VAL A 95 7.62 -16.37 -11.06
C VAL A 95 7.78 -15.01 -10.37
N PRO A 96 8.89 -14.77 -9.63
CA PRO A 96 9.03 -13.63 -8.69
C PRO A 96 8.88 -12.23 -9.32
N GLY A 97 9.08 -12.09 -10.64
CA GLY A 97 8.87 -10.84 -11.35
C GLY A 97 7.47 -10.65 -11.93
N LEU A 98 6.53 -11.55 -11.62
CA LEU A 98 5.14 -11.47 -12.05
C LEU A 98 4.43 -10.33 -11.33
N TRP A 99 3.93 -9.40 -12.12
CA TRP A 99 3.01 -8.38 -11.69
C TRP A 99 1.68 -8.55 -12.41
N MET A 100 0.65 -8.93 -11.66
CA MET A 100 -0.65 -9.23 -12.22
C MET A 100 -1.69 -8.20 -11.80
N GLN A 101 -2.42 -7.67 -12.78
CA GLN A 101 -3.57 -6.82 -12.56
C GLN A 101 -4.66 -7.56 -11.79
N GLU A 102 -5.25 -6.87 -10.81
CA GLU A 102 -6.36 -7.43 -10.05
C GLU A 102 -7.56 -7.74 -10.95
N GLY A 103 -8.18 -8.91 -10.73
CA GLY A 103 -9.26 -9.40 -11.57
C GLY A 103 -8.82 -10.07 -12.88
N PHE A 104 -7.53 -10.06 -13.24
CA PHE A 104 -7.03 -10.70 -14.47
C PHE A 104 -7.46 -12.17 -14.58
N ILE A 105 -7.19 -12.98 -13.54
CA ILE A 105 -7.52 -14.42 -13.53
C ILE A 105 -9.03 -14.62 -13.61
N MET A 106 -9.81 -13.86 -12.84
CA MET A 106 -11.27 -13.99 -12.83
C MET A 106 -11.85 -13.75 -14.23
N ASN A 107 -11.41 -12.68 -14.89
CA ASN A 107 -11.88 -12.35 -16.23
C ASN A 107 -11.39 -13.33 -17.29
N TRP A 108 -10.17 -13.86 -17.14
CA TRP A 108 -9.60 -14.86 -18.04
C TRP A 108 -10.30 -16.23 -17.92
N LEU A 109 -10.74 -16.59 -16.71
CA LEU A 109 -11.50 -17.82 -16.48
C LEU A 109 -12.95 -17.72 -16.96
N ALA A 110 -13.54 -16.53 -16.95
CA ALA A 110 -14.96 -16.31 -17.25
C ALA A 110 -15.35 -16.62 -18.70
N GLU A 111 -14.48 -16.34 -19.67
CA GLU A 111 -14.81 -16.43 -21.09
C GLU A 111 -13.69 -17.12 -21.90
N PRO A 112 -14.02 -17.77 -23.03
CA PRO A 112 -13.01 -18.32 -23.93
C PRO A 112 -12.19 -17.20 -24.56
N CYS A 113 -10.89 -17.45 -24.75
CA CYS A 113 -9.96 -16.52 -25.37
C CYS A 113 -9.16 -17.22 -26.47
N THR A 114 -8.87 -16.50 -27.56
CA THR A 114 -7.95 -16.97 -28.60
C THR A 114 -6.51 -16.64 -28.20
N LEU A 115 -5.60 -17.60 -28.23
CA LEU A 115 -4.18 -17.36 -27.92
C LEU A 115 -3.43 -16.84 -29.16
N LEU A 116 -2.63 -15.79 -28.98
CA LEU A 116 -1.67 -15.28 -29.96
C LEU A 116 -0.30 -15.16 -29.30
N ASP A 117 0.74 -15.69 -29.96
CA ASP A 117 2.13 -15.58 -29.52
C ASP A 117 2.90 -14.61 -30.42
N ASN A 118 3.33 -13.51 -29.83
CA ASN A 118 4.02 -12.38 -30.45
C ASN A 118 3.38 -11.90 -31.78
N PRO A 119 2.07 -11.59 -31.81
CA PRO A 119 1.38 -11.18 -33.02
C PRO A 119 1.81 -9.79 -33.47
N THR A 120 1.62 -9.51 -34.76
CA THR A 120 1.65 -8.15 -35.30
C THR A 120 0.44 -7.33 -34.83
N PRO A 121 0.49 -5.98 -34.87
CA PRO A 121 -0.66 -5.16 -34.49
C PRO A 121 -1.92 -5.44 -35.34
N ALA A 122 -1.73 -5.76 -36.63
CA ALA A 122 -2.82 -6.10 -37.54
C ALA A 122 -3.49 -7.43 -37.16
N GLU A 123 -2.70 -8.47 -36.86
CA GLU A 123 -3.22 -9.77 -36.39
C GLU A 123 -3.97 -9.64 -35.07
N LEU A 124 -3.41 -8.88 -34.12
CA LEU A 124 -4.06 -8.62 -32.84
C LEU A 124 -5.41 -7.92 -33.04
N THR A 125 -5.45 -6.86 -33.85
CA THR A 125 -6.69 -6.12 -34.14
C THR A 125 -7.73 -7.03 -34.79
N GLY A 126 -7.31 -7.85 -35.77
CA GLY A 126 -8.19 -8.82 -36.43
C GLY A 126 -8.76 -9.87 -35.47
N ALA A 127 -7.97 -10.37 -34.54
CA ALA A 127 -8.42 -11.33 -33.52
C ALA A 127 -9.31 -10.69 -32.46
N ALA A 128 -8.93 -9.52 -31.95
CA ALA A 128 -9.72 -8.76 -30.96
C ALA A 128 -11.09 -8.35 -31.51
N ASN A 129 -11.21 -8.18 -32.83
CA ASN A 129 -12.49 -7.94 -33.48
C ASN A 129 -13.45 -9.14 -33.42
N LYS A 130 -12.92 -10.36 -33.34
CA LYS A 130 -13.70 -11.62 -33.30
C LYS A 130 -14.11 -12.03 -31.89
N GLY A 131 -13.35 -11.61 -30.86
CA GLY A 131 -13.65 -11.95 -29.47
C GLY A 131 -12.49 -11.63 -28.53
N ASN A 132 -12.47 -12.28 -27.37
CA ASN A 132 -11.39 -12.10 -26.40
C ASN A 132 -10.10 -12.77 -26.86
N VAL A 133 -8.97 -12.15 -26.57
CA VAL A 133 -7.65 -12.61 -27.00
C VAL A 133 -6.70 -12.64 -25.81
N LEU A 134 -5.91 -13.70 -25.70
CA LEU A 134 -4.73 -13.76 -24.84
C LEU A 134 -3.49 -13.59 -25.70
N VAL A 135 -2.68 -12.59 -25.39
CA VAL A 135 -1.48 -12.24 -26.11
C VAL A 135 -0.27 -12.52 -25.24
N ILE A 136 0.66 -13.32 -25.75
CA ILE A 136 2.02 -13.43 -25.21
C ILE A 136 2.91 -12.51 -26.04
N THR A 137 3.60 -11.58 -25.41
CA THR A 137 4.42 -10.60 -26.14
C THR A 137 5.65 -10.17 -25.35
N SER A 138 6.55 -9.44 -26.01
CA SER A 138 7.68 -8.79 -25.38
C SER A 138 7.43 -7.28 -25.27
N PRO A 139 7.80 -6.60 -24.17
CA PRO A 139 7.60 -5.16 -24.02
C PRO A 139 8.36 -4.34 -25.08
N VAL A 140 9.38 -4.92 -25.73
CA VAL A 140 10.14 -4.24 -26.78
C VAL A 140 9.57 -4.44 -28.20
N SER A 141 8.63 -5.38 -28.38
CA SER A 141 7.97 -5.59 -29.67
C SER A 141 7.02 -4.43 -29.97
N GLU A 142 6.69 -4.22 -31.26
CA GLU A 142 5.75 -3.18 -31.67
C GLU A 142 4.39 -3.33 -30.96
N THR A 143 3.82 -4.52 -31.01
CA THR A 143 2.57 -4.86 -30.31
C THR A 143 2.70 -4.68 -28.80
N GLY A 144 3.82 -5.08 -28.20
CA GLY A 144 4.08 -4.89 -26.77
C GLY A 144 4.06 -3.42 -26.37
N LYS A 145 4.73 -2.54 -27.13
CA LYS A 145 4.76 -1.10 -26.88
C LYS A 145 3.35 -0.49 -26.95
N ILE A 146 2.55 -0.88 -27.94
CA ILE A 146 1.16 -0.41 -28.09
C ILE A 146 0.31 -0.83 -26.88
N LEU A 147 0.44 -2.09 -26.43
CA LEU A 147 -0.32 -2.60 -25.29
C LEU A 147 0.10 -1.92 -23.98
N HIS A 148 1.40 -1.72 -23.75
CA HIS A 148 1.91 -1.03 -22.57
C HIS A 148 1.58 0.46 -22.54
N ALA A 149 1.29 1.10 -23.68
CA ALA A 149 0.81 2.49 -23.68
C ALA A 149 -0.55 2.64 -22.93
N GLY A 150 -1.35 1.57 -22.88
CA GLY A 150 -2.61 1.51 -22.13
C GLY A 150 -2.46 1.02 -20.68
N TYR A 151 -1.24 0.71 -20.22
CA TYR A 151 -1.00 0.09 -18.93
C TYR A 151 0.13 0.78 -18.15
N GLN A 152 -0.18 1.29 -16.96
CA GLN A 152 0.78 2.06 -16.15
C GLN A 152 1.81 1.18 -15.41
N GLY A 153 1.61 -0.14 -15.37
CA GLY A 153 2.55 -1.06 -14.73
C GLY A 153 2.68 -0.89 -13.22
N ASN A 154 3.85 -1.26 -12.71
CA ASN A 154 4.16 -1.31 -11.28
C ASN A 154 5.35 -0.45 -10.87
N ILE A 155 5.77 0.47 -11.74
CA ILE A 155 7.00 1.26 -11.56
C ILE A 155 6.96 2.05 -10.24
N ALA A 156 5.82 2.66 -9.91
CA ALA A 156 5.63 3.38 -8.65
C ALA A 156 5.80 2.46 -7.43
N TRP A 157 5.25 1.24 -7.50
CA TRP A 157 5.35 0.26 -6.40
C TRP A 157 6.77 -0.23 -6.16
N LYS A 158 7.57 -0.39 -7.22
CA LYS A 158 9.00 -0.74 -7.07
C LYS A 158 9.75 0.31 -6.26
N GLN A 159 9.50 1.59 -6.53
CA GLN A 159 10.15 2.69 -5.82
C GLN A 159 9.66 2.81 -4.37
N THR A 160 8.37 2.58 -4.13
CA THR A 160 7.75 2.67 -2.81
C THR A 160 8.14 1.52 -1.89
N LEU A 161 8.09 0.28 -2.39
CA LEU A 161 8.28 -0.91 -1.55
C LEU A 161 9.74 -1.26 -1.32
N LYS A 162 10.65 -0.95 -2.25
CA LYS A 162 12.09 -1.28 -2.15
C LYS A 162 12.38 -2.72 -1.71
N SER A 163 11.45 -3.65 -1.99
CA SER A 163 11.47 -5.01 -1.47
C SER A 163 12.73 -5.73 -1.92
N TYR A 164 13.20 -6.72 -1.14
CA TYR A 164 14.41 -7.44 -1.53
C TYR A 164 14.28 -8.09 -2.91
N GLN A 165 13.08 -8.57 -3.28
CA GLN A 165 12.82 -9.15 -4.61
C GLN A 165 13.05 -8.16 -5.74
N PHE A 166 12.62 -6.90 -5.58
CA PHE A 166 12.83 -5.87 -6.61
C PHE A 166 14.28 -5.41 -6.74
N ASN A 167 15.13 -5.71 -5.76
CA ASN A 167 16.56 -5.42 -5.81
C ASN A 167 17.38 -6.59 -6.38
N ASP A 168 16.75 -7.72 -6.74
CA ASP A 168 17.43 -8.82 -7.40
C ASP A 168 17.79 -8.44 -8.86
N PRO A 169 19.09 -8.38 -9.24
CA PRO A 169 19.50 -8.06 -10.60
C PRO A 169 19.08 -9.11 -11.64
N ALA A 170 18.79 -10.34 -11.20
CA ALA A 170 18.32 -11.42 -12.06
C ALA A 170 16.79 -11.43 -12.22
N LEU A 171 16.07 -10.47 -11.63
CA LEU A 171 14.61 -10.42 -11.68
C LEU A 171 14.10 -10.27 -13.12
N ILE A 172 13.40 -11.28 -13.61
CA ILE A 172 12.73 -11.25 -14.91
C ILE A 172 11.33 -10.67 -14.72
N VAL A 173 11.12 -9.44 -15.20
CA VAL A 173 9.81 -8.79 -15.14
C VAL A 173 8.81 -9.47 -16.08
N ILE A 174 7.62 -9.74 -15.55
CA ILE A 174 6.49 -10.30 -16.29
C ILE A 174 5.25 -9.49 -15.90
N ASP A 175 4.63 -8.80 -16.85
CA ASP A 175 3.37 -8.09 -16.61
C ASP A 175 2.21 -8.91 -17.14
N ALA A 176 1.19 -9.13 -16.31
CA ALA A 176 -0.05 -9.78 -16.68
C ALA A 176 -1.22 -8.80 -16.46
N PHE A 177 -1.80 -8.28 -17.54
CA PHE A 177 -2.82 -7.25 -17.48
C PHE A 177 -3.87 -7.42 -18.56
N MET A 178 -5.00 -6.75 -18.42
CA MET A 178 -6.09 -6.79 -19.39
C MET A 178 -6.48 -5.38 -19.84
N LEU A 179 -6.75 -5.25 -21.13
CA LEU A 179 -7.32 -4.05 -21.73
C LEU A 179 -8.74 -4.35 -22.19
N GLU A 180 -9.65 -3.42 -21.94
CA GLU A 180 -11.08 -3.62 -22.20
C GLU A 180 -11.62 -2.59 -23.20
N SER A 181 -12.46 -3.07 -24.13
CA SER A 181 -13.23 -2.23 -25.05
C SER A 181 -14.66 -2.78 -25.13
N GLY A 182 -15.55 -2.19 -24.32
CA GLY A 182 -16.92 -2.69 -24.17
C GLY A 182 -16.94 -4.12 -23.62
N LYS A 183 -17.45 -5.07 -24.40
CA LYS A 183 -17.50 -6.49 -24.02
C LYS A 183 -16.24 -7.28 -24.40
N LYS A 184 -15.31 -6.67 -25.14
CA LYS A 184 -14.11 -7.34 -25.65
C LYS A 184 -12.92 -7.09 -24.74
N LYS A 185 -12.14 -8.14 -24.50
CA LYS A 185 -10.96 -8.09 -23.64
C LYS A 185 -9.72 -8.60 -24.36
N ILE A 186 -8.62 -7.88 -24.19
CA ILE A 186 -7.29 -8.32 -24.57
C ILE A 186 -6.52 -8.60 -23.28
N PHE A 187 -6.27 -9.86 -22.99
CA PHE A 187 -5.39 -10.31 -21.93
C PHE A 187 -3.96 -10.30 -22.45
N VAL A 188 -3.03 -9.79 -21.67
CA VAL A 188 -1.63 -9.63 -22.07
C VAL A 188 -0.76 -10.30 -21.01
N ILE A 189 0.17 -11.16 -21.45
CA ILE A 189 1.31 -11.62 -20.68
C ILE A 189 2.55 -11.08 -21.41
N SER A 190 3.21 -10.11 -20.79
CA SER A 190 4.35 -9.42 -21.38
C SER A 190 5.62 -9.70 -20.60
N SER A 191 6.65 -10.23 -21.26
CA SER A 191 7.98 -10.35 -20.67
C SER A 191 9.06 -10.27 -21.73
N ALA A 192 10.21 -9.70 -21.37
CA ALA A 192 11.40 -9.75 -22.21
C ALA A 192 11.91 -11.19 -22.40
N ASN A 193 11.61 -12.09 -21.46
CA ASN A 193 11.93 -13.50 -21.54
C ASN A 193 10.67 -14.31 -21.90
N ARG A 194 10.66 -14.90 -23.09
CA ARG A 194 9.52 -15.70 -23.58
C ARG A 194 9.26 -16.94 -22.72
N ALA A 195 10.29 -17.61 -22.18
CA ALA A 195 10.11 -18.79 -21.36
C ALA A 195 9.38 -18.45 -20.04
N SER A 196 9.70 -17.31 -19.43
CA SER A 196 8.99 -16.82 -18.24
C SER A 196 7.53 -16.49 -18.52
N ALA A 197 7.23 -15.86 -19.67
CA ALA A 197 5.85 -15.62 -20.08
C ALA A 197 5.06 -16.92 -20.32
N LEU A 198 5.69 -17.92 -20.96
CA LEU A 198 5.10 -19.24 -21.15
C LEU A 198 4.85 -19.97 -19.82
N LYS A 199 5.76 -19.83 -18.84
CA LYS A 199 5.54 -20.38 -17.49
C LYS A 199 4.29 -19.83 -16.83
N VAL A 200 4.03 -18.52 -16.96
CA VAL A 200 2.79 -17.90 -16.45
C VAL A 200 1.57 -18.42 -17.20
N LYS A 201 1.65 -18.54 -18.54
CA LYS A 201 0.58 -19.14 -19.35
C LYS A 201 0.26 -20.58 -18.89
N ASP A 202 1.27 -21.41 -18.66
CA ASP A 202 1.08 -22.80 -18.21
C ASP A 202 0.45 -22.86 -16.80
N LEU A 203 0.85 -21.96 -15.89
CA LEU A 203 0.21 -21.82 -14.58
C LEU A 203 -1.27 -21.43 -14.70
N LEU A 204 -1.61 -20.53 -15.62
CA LEU A 204 -3.00 -20.16 -15.90
C LEU A 204 -3.79 -21.35 -16.45
N GLU A 205 -3.27 -22.05 -17.47
CA GLU A 205 -3.92 -23.23 -18.05
C GLU A 205 -4.15 -24.34 -17.01
N ASN A 206 -3.16 -24.60 -16.17
CA ASN A 206 -3.29 -25.53 -15.05
C ASN A 206 -4.37 -25.07 -14.07
N THR A 207 -4.40 -23.78 -13.73
CA THR A 207 -5.44 -23.21 -12.86
C THR A 207 -6.83 -23.41 -13.47
N LYS A 208 -7.02 -23.09 -14.76
CA LYS A 208 -8.30 -23.29 -15.45
C LYS A 208 -8.72 -24.75 -15.46
N LYS A 209 -7.79 -25.67 -15.72
CA LYS A 209 -8.03 -27.11 -15.69
C LYS A 209 -8.49 -27.56 -14.30
N VAL A 210 -7.83 -27.13 -13.24
CA VAL A 210 -8.20 -27.49 -11.85
C VAL A 210 -9.58 -26.91 -11.52
N VAL A 211 -9.79 -25.61 -11.72
CA VAL A 211 -11.05 -24.94 -11.41
C VAL A 211 -12.22 -25.50 -12.23
N SER A 212 -12.00 -25.95 -13.47
CA SER A 212 -13.05 -26.57 -14.27
C SER A 212 -13.29 -28.05 -13.94
N SER A 213 -12.36 -28.71 -13.25
CA SER A 213 -12.47 -30.14 -12.91
C SER A 213 -13.02 -30.40 -11.52
N TYR A 214 -12.93 -29.43 -10.61
CA TYR A 214 -13.33 -29.58 -9.20
C TYR A 214 -14.36 -28.53 -8.81
N ASP A 215 -15.38 -28.94 -8.07
CA ASP A 215 -16.28 -28.01 -7.39
C ASP A 215 -15.63 -27.56 -6.07
N MET A 216 -15.22 -26.30 -6.01
CA MET A 216 -14.49 -25.76 -4.87
C MET A 216 -15.47 -25.29 -3.80
N HIS A 217 -15.63 -26.08 -2.74
CA HIS A 217 -16.38 -25.66 -1.55
C HIS A 217 -15.47 -25.01 -0.52
N LYS A 218 -15.85 -23.82 -0.04
CA LYS A 218 -15.13 -23.13 1.02
C LYS A 218 -15.34 -23.87 2.35
N GLY A 219 -14.27 -24.40 2.94
CA GLY A 219 -14.28 -24.90 4.33
C GLY A 219 -14.40 -26.42 4.53
N TRP A 220 -14.27 -27.25 3.49
CA TRP A 220 -14.11 -28.68 3.69
C TRP A 220 -12.62 -29.00 3.94
N PHE A 221 -12.18 -28.77 5.17
CA PHE A 221 -11.05 -29.50 5.70
C PHE A 221 -11.57 -30.93 5.97
N GLY A 222 -11.05 -31.90 5.24
CA GLY A 222 -11.26 -33.31 5.54
C GLY A 222 -10.78 -33.66 6.94
#